data_AF-A0A397DCI5-F1
#
_entry.id   AF-A0A397DCI5-F1
#
_cell.length_a   1.000
_cell.length_b   1.000
_cell.length_c   1.000
_cell.angle_alpha   90.00
_cell.angle_beta   90.00
_cell.angle_gamma   90.00
#
_symmetry.space_group_name_H-M   'P 1'
#
loop_
_entity.id
_entity.type
_entity.pdbx_description
1 polymer ?
#
loop_
_entity_poly.entity_id
_entity_poly.type
_entity_poly.pdbx_seq_one_letter_code
_entity_poly.pdbx_strand_id
1 'polypeptide(L)'
;MANFLKKHQQKWLQTYIERQADGCGYDNLLRLLQRFCARHGNTYQQDYTAKRTITDLESTRAEFVRFYSEHGSLPDDCIYNVDETGIQYDMPPRYIWSKIGGTPKLSKGDKHSYRMTAVTCGSHQANDNDQASDNGVGEDHAGAGPC
;
A
#
# COMPACT_ATOMS: atom_id res chain seq x y z
N MET A 1 10.60 20.46 -2.18
CA MET A 1 11.60 21.11 -1.29
C MET A 1 12.96 21.29 -1.97
N ALA A 2 13.58 20.24 -2.54
CA ALA A 2 14.88 20.36 -3.22
C ALA A 2 14.88 21.38 -4.38
N ASN A 3 13.86 21.35 -5.25
CA ASN A 3 13.74 22.32 -6.36
C ASN A 3 13.53 23.77 -5.88
N PHE A 4 12.86 23.96 -4.74
CA PHE A 4 12.71 25.28 -4.12
C PHE A 4 14.06 25.83 -3.65
N LEU A 5 14.89 24.98 -3.01
CA LEU A 5 16.25 25.38 -2.60
C LEU A 5 17.15 25.67 -3.80
N LYS A 6 17.05 24.88 -4.88
CA LYS A 6 17.78 25.15 -6.14
C LYS A 6 17.41 26.51 -6.75
N LYS A 7 16.13 26.89 -6.70
CA LYS A 7 15.63 28.11 -7.32
C LYS A 7 15.83 29.38 -6.48
N HIS A 8 15.74 29.26 -5.15
CA HIS A 8 15.71 30.42 -4.25
C HIS A 8 16.93 30.53 -3.32
N GLN A 9 17.70 29.45 -3.15
CA GLN A 9 18.81 29.37 -2.17
C GLN A 9 20.05 28.70 -2.78
N GLN A 10 20.32 28.95 -4.06
CA GLN A 10 21.41 28.31 -4.81
C GLN A 10 22.78 28.57 -4.18
N LYS A 11 23.05 29.79 -3.70
CA LYS A 11 24.32 30.15 -3.05
C LYS A 11 24.55 29.35 -1.76
N TRP A 12 23.52 29.24 -0.92
CA TRP A 12 23.57 28.43 0.29
C TRP A 12 23.75 26.94 -0.03
N LEU A 13 23.05 26.44 -1.06
CA LEU A 13 23.15 25.06 -1.51
C LEU A 13 24.57 24.71 -1.95
N GLN A 14 25.22 25.62 -2.68
CA GLN A 14 26.59 25.45 -3.16
C GLN A 14 27.60 25.45 -2.00
N THR A 15 27.50 26.41 -1.09
CA THR A 15 28.32 26.42 0.14
C THR A 15 28.09 25.17 1.00
N TYR A 16 26.86 24.65 1.05
CA TYR A 16 26.57 23.43 1.80
C TYR A 16 27.25 22.21 1.17
N ILE A 17 27.14 22.03 -0.15
CA ILE A 17 27.74 20.91 -0.88
C ILE A 17 29.28 20.95 -0.78
N GLU A 18 29.89 22.13 -0.92
CA GLU A 18 31.35 22.33 -0.80
C GLU A 18 31.91 21.96 0.59
N ARG A 19 31.08 22.00 1.64
CA ARG A 19 31.46 21.59 3.00
C ARG A 19 31.37 20.09 3.23
N GLN A 20 30.80 19.33 2.28
CA GLN A 20 30.63 17.89 2.41
C GLN A 20 31.78 17.15 1.72
N ALA A 21 32.00 15.91 2.13
CA ALA A 21 32.95 15.04 1.45
C ALA A 21 32.56 14.87 -0.03
N ASP A 22 33.57 14.76 -0.90
CA ASP A 22 33.40 14.64 -2.34
C ASP A 22 32.45 13.48 -2.69
N GLY A 23 31.47 13.77 -3.54
CA GLY A 23 30.44 12.80 -3.95
C GLY A 23 29.28 12.61 -2.97
N CYS A 24 29.40 13.01 -1.70
CA CYS A 24 28.36 12.77 -0.68
C CYS A 24 27.40 13.95 -0.47
N GLY A 25 27.70 15.13 -1.01
CA GLY A 25 27.01 16.38 -0.66
C GLY A 25 25.51 16.37 -0.97
N TYR A 26 25.12 15.81 -2.11
CA TYR A 26 23.72 15.73 -2.51
C TYR A 26 22.93 14.71 -1.69
N ASP A 27 23.51 13.56 -1.36
CA ASP A 27 22.86 12.54 -0.52
C ASP A 27 22.66 13.04 0.92
N ASN A 28 23.66 13.74 1.47
CA ASN A 28 23.54 14.37 2.79
C ASN A 28 22.48 15.48 2.80
N LEU A 29 22.34 16.24 1.71
CA LEU A 29 21.26 17.20 1.54
C LEU A 29 19.89 16.51 1.52
N LEU A 30 19.73 15.42 0.76
CA LEU A 30 18.47 14.67 0.71
C LEU A 30 18.09 14.14 2.09
N ARG A 31 19.05 13.57 2.84
CA ARG A 31 18.84 13.13 4.23
C ARG A 31 18.44 14.27 5.16
N LEU A 32 19.07 15.45 5.04
CA LEU A 32 18.70 16.64 5.82
C LEU A 32 17.26 17.07 5.53
N LEU A 33 16.86 17.09 4.26
CA LEU A 33 15.50 17.45 3.85
C LEU A 33 14.46 16.43 4.33
N GLN A 34 14.78 15.13 4.25
CA GLN A 34 13.91 14.07 4.77
C GLN A 34 13.70 14.20 6.29
N ARG A 35 14.78 14.45 7.06
CA ARG A 35 14.69 14.68 8.51
C ARG A 35 13.88 15.94 8.85
N PHE A 36 14.06 17.00 8.07
CA PHE A 36 13.26 18.22 8.23
C PHE A 36 11.77 17.94 7.98
N CYS A 37 11.44 17.26 6.88
CA CYS A 37 10.06 16.87 6.56
C CYS A 37 9.43 16.03 7.69
N ALA A 38 10.14 15.01 8.18
CA ALA A 38 9.68 14.16 9.27
C ALA A 38 9.38 14.95 10.55
N ARG A 39 10.26 15.88 10.95
CA ARG A 39 10.05 16.72 12.15
C ARG A 39 8.85 17.66 12.05
N HIS A 40 8.56 18.17 10.86
CA HIS A 40 7.43 19.08 10.64
C HIS A 40 6.14 18.37 10.26
N GLY A 41 6.07 17.05 10.46
CA GLY A 41 4.88 16.26 10.20
C GLY A 41 4.54 16.19 8.72
N ASN A 42 5.53 16.16 7.83
CA ASN A 42 5.34 15.79 6.44
C ASN A 42 5.73 14.33 6.27
N THR A 43 4.77 13.52 5.82
CA THR A 43 4.94 12.09 5.57
C THR A 43 5.03 11.81 4.08
N TYR A 44 5.69 10.71 3.75
CA TYR A 44 5.70 10.12 2.43
C TYR A 44 4.32 9.47 2.20
N GLN A 45 3.47 10.12 1.41
CA GLN A 45 2.09 9.68 1.17
C GLN A 45 1.91 9.32 -0.30
N GLN A 46 1.18 8.24 -0.56
CA GLN A 46 0.78 7.89 -1.91
C GLN A 46 -0.18 8.95 -2.46
N ASP A 47 0.08 9.42 -3.66
CA ASP A 47 -0.80 10.35 -4.36
C ASP A 47 -2.10 9.63 -4.75
N TYR A 48 -3.24 10.20 -4.38
CA TYR A 48 -4.54 9.65 -4.73
C TYR A 48 -5.51 10.77 -5.10
N THR A 49 -6.23 10.55 -6.20
CA THR A 49 -7.34 11.42 -6.59
C THR A 49 -8.65 10.70 -6.28
N ALA A 50 -9.22 10.97 -5.10
CA ALA A 50 -10.54 10.44 -4.75
C ALA A 50 -11.62 11.09 -5.64
N LYS A 51 -12.41 10.26 -6.33
CA LYS A 51 -13.57 10.71 -7.12
C LYS A 51 -14.85 10.82 -6.28
N ARG A 52 -14.88 10.21 -5.08
CA ARG A 52 -16.03 10.14 -4.17
C ARG A 52 -15.61 10.55 -2.75
N THR A 53 -16.59 10.97 -1.94
CA THR A 53 -16.36 11.30 -0.53
C THR A 53 -16.19 10.02 0.30
N ILE A 54 -15.53 10.11 1.46
CA ILE A 54 -15.32 8.96 2.35
C ILE A 54 -16.68 8.38 2.81
N THR A 55 -17.63 9.26 3.14
CA THR A 55 -18.98 8.86 3.58
C THR A 55 -19.73 8.05 2.52
N ASP A 56 -19.60 8.39 1.24
CA ASP A 56 -20.23 7.64 0.14
C ASP A 56 -19.63 6.22 -0.01
N LEU A 57 -18.31 6.10 0.19
CA LEU A 57 -17.61 4.81 0.17
C LEU A 57 -18.02 3.93 1.37
N GLU A 58 -18.16 4.50 2.55
CA GLU A 58 -18.59 3.78 3.76
C GLU A 58 -20.04 3.29 3.62
N SER A 59 -20.94 4.11 3.08
CA SER A 59 -22.33 3.71 2.80
C SER A 59 -22.38 2.56 1.79
N THR A 60 -21.65 2.69 0.68
CA THR A 60 -21.58 1.63 -0.35
C THR A 60 -21.02 0.33 0.24
N ARG A 61 -20.00 0.41 1.09
CA ARG A 61 -19.41 -0.76 1.76
C ARG A 61 -20.40 -1.43 2.69
N ALA A 62 -21.18 -0.66 3.46
CA ALA A 62 -22.19 -1.19 4.36
C ALA A 62 -23.32 -1.92 3.60
N GLU A 63 -23.78 -1.36 2.48
CA GLU A 63 -24.78 -2.01 1.62
C GLU A 63 -24.24 -3.30 0.99
N PHE A 64 -22.97 -3.31 0.58
CA PHE A 64 -22.34 -4.48 -0.04
C PHE A 64 -22.25 -5.69 0.89
N VAL A 65 -22.27 -5.51 2.22
CA VAL A 65 -22.26 -6.64 3.18
C VAL A 65 -23.41 -7.62 2.93
N ARG A 66 -24.56 -7.13 2.45
CA ARG A 66 -25.73 -7.96 2.14
C ARG A 66 -25.44 -9.04 1.08
N PHE A 67 -24.49 -8.81 0.18
CA PHE A 67 -24.05 -9.78 -0.80
C PHE A 67 -23.63 -11.11 -0.16
N TYR A 68 -22.86 -11.06 0.94
CA TYR A 68 -22.42 -12.26 1.64
C TYR A 68 -23.55 -12.96 2.39
N SER A 69 -24.59 -12.23 2.82
CA SER A 69 -25.78 -12.84 3.42
C SER A 69 -26.60 -13.64 2.40
N GLU A 70 -26.63 -13.21 1.13
CA GLU A 70 -27.39 -13.86 0.05
C GLU A 70 -26.60 -14.97 -0.64
N HIS A 71 -25.27 -14.84 -0.71
CA HIS A 71 -24.40 -15.71 -1.51
C HIS A 71 -23.35 -16.47 -0.70
N GLY A 72 -23.30 -16.31 0.62
CA GLY A 72 -22.28 -16.92 1.48
C GLY A 72 -22.35 -18.45 1.60
N SER A 73 -23.40 -19.09 1.07
CA SER A 73 -23.48 -20.55 0.95
C SER A 73 -22.81 -21.10 -0.33
N LEU A 74 -22.45 -20.23 -1.27
CA LEU A 74 -21.70 -20.63 -2.46
C LEU A 74 -20.25 -20.93 -2.08
N PRO A 75 -19.62 -21.92 -2.73
CA PRO A 75 -18.20 -22.18 -2.52
C PRO A 75 -17.35 -21.03 -3.05
N ASP A 76 -16.24 -20.76 -2.37
CA ASP A 76 -15.35 -19.63 -2.65
C ASP A 76 -14.73 -19.66 -4.07
N ASP A 77 -14.65 -20.84 -4.68
CA ASP A 77 -14.15 -21.05 -6.04
C ASP A 77 -15.09 -20.53 -7.13
N CYS A 78 -16.34 -20.20 -6.78
CA CYS A 78 -17.34 -19.68 -7.69
C CYS A 78 -17.34 -18.14 -7.81
N ILE A 79 -16.50 -17.45 -7.03
CA ILE A 79 -16.38 -15.99 -7.06
C ILE A 79 -15.09 -15.61 -7.78
N TYR A 80 -15.24 -15.09 -9.00
CA TYR A 80 -14.14 -14.54 -9.79
C TYR A 80 -14.11 -13.02 -9.67
N ASN A 81 -13.04 -12.48 -9.10
CA ASN A 81 -12.81 -11.05 -9.13
C ASN A 81 -12.17 -10.68 -10.47
N VAL A 82 -12.85 -9.86 -11.26
CA VAL A 82 -12.35 -9.36 -12.54
C VAL A 82 -12.22 -7.85 -12.45
N ASP A 83 -11.02 -7.34 -12.66
CA ASP A 83 -10.74 -5.90 -12.66
C ASP A 83 -9.90 -5.48 -13.86
N GLU A 84 -10.13 -4.26 -14.33
CA GLU A 84 -9.35 -3.61 -15.37
C GLU A 84 -8.36 -2.63 -14.73
N THR A 85 -7.07 -2.97 -14.76
CA THR A 85 -6.02 -2.09 -14.25
C THR A 85 -5.29 -1.36 -15.37
N GLY A 86 -5.04 -0.07 -15.13
CA GLY A 86 -4.26 0.77 -16.03
C GLY A 86 -2.79 0.76 -15.67
N ILE A 87 -1.95 0.31 -16.59
CA ILE A 87 -0.50 0.37 -16.48
C ILE A 87 -0.02 1.62 -17.23
N GLN A 88 0.34 2.69 -16.50
CA GLN A 88 0.90 3.90 -17.10
C GLN A 88 2.39 3.72 -17.38
N TYR A 89 2.85 4.09 -18.58
CA TYR A 89 4.28 4.02 -18.92
C TYR A 89 5.09 5.10 -18.20
N ASP A 90 4.53 6.30 -18.07
CA ASP A 90 5.10 7.40 -17.30
C ASP A 90 4.36 7.49 -15.97
N MET A 91 4.88 6.76 -14.98
CA MET A 91 4.37 6.77 -13.63
C MET A 91 5.21 7.78 -12.83
N PRO A 92 4.67 8.98 -12.51
CA PRO A 92 5.36 9.89 -11.61
C PRO A 92 5.62 9.17 -10.27
N PRO A 93 6.58 9.66 -9.46
CA PRO A 93 6.91 9.02 -8.19
C PRO A 93 5.62 8.73 -7.40
N ARG A 94 5.33 7.45 -7.15
CA ARG A 94 4.11 6.94 -6.49
C ARG A 94 3.80 7.53 -5.11
N TYR A 95 4.67 8.41 -4.64
CA TYR A 95 4.64 8.95 -3.30
C TYR A 95 5.19 10.37 -3.33
N ILE A 96 4.42 11.26 -2.71
CA ILE A 96 4.77 12.66 -2.56
C ILE A 96 4.84 13.02 -1.07
N TRP A 97 5.68 13.99 -0.74
CA TRP A 97 5.74 14.54 0.61
C TRP A 97 4.54 15.45 0.83
N SER A 98 3.67 15.08 1.77
CA SER A 98 2.47 15.82 2.14
C SER A 98 2.33 15.87 3.66
N LYS A 99 1.65 16.90 4.16
CA LYS A 99 1.41 17.09 5.60
C LYS A 99 0.57 15.94 6.15
N ILE A 100 0.88 15.48 7.37
CA ILE A 100 0.08 14.49 8.09
C ILE A 100 -1.35 15.02 8.24
N GLY A 101 -2.34 14.19 7.86
CA GLY A 101 -3.76 14.56 7.81
C GLY A 101 -4.15 15.47 6.63
N GLY A 102 -3.20 15.86 5.78
CA GLY A 102 -3.46 16.58 4.53
C GLY A 102 -3.86 15.64 3.40
N THR A 103 -4.52 16.18 2.37
CA THR A 103 -4.77 15.42 1.14
C THR A 103 -3.57 15.57 0.18
N PRO A 104 -2.90 14.47 -0.22
CA PRO A 104 -1.82 14.51 -1.19
C PRO A 104 -2.40 14.75 -2.60
N LYS A 105 -2.84 15.99 -2.87
CA LYS A 105 -3.38 16.39 -4.17
C LYS A 105 -2.28 16.92 -5.07
N LEU A 106 -2.09 16.26 -6.20
CA LEU A 106 -1.30 16.79 -7.31
C LEU A 106 -2.13 17.82 -8.09
N SER A 107 -1.56 19.00 -8.36
CA SER A 107 -2.11 19.90 -9.37
C SER A 107 -2.05 19.22 -10.73
N LYS A 108 -3.16 19.19 -11.47
CA LYS A 108 -3.29 18.51 -12.77
C LYS A 108 -2.10 18.82 -13.70
N GLY A 109 -1.19 17.87 -13.84
CA GLY A 109 -0.26 17.77 -14.97
C GLY A 109 -0.93 16.99 -16.09
N ASP A 110 -0.54 17.27 -17.33
CA ASP A 110 -1.18 16.71 -18.53
C ASP A 110 -1.30 15.19 -18.50
N LYS A 111 -2.53 14.72 -18.70
CA LYS A 111 -2.96 13.31 -18.55
C LYS A 111 -2.78 12.51 -19.84
N HIS A 112 -1.63 12.64 -20.50
CA HIS A 112 -1.35 11.95 -21.76
C HIS A 112 -0.13 11.04 -21.66
N SER A 113 0.12 10.44 -20.50
CA SER A 113 1.02 9.28 -20.47
C SER A 113 0.37 8.16 -21.27
N TYR A 114 1.12 7.56 -22.20
CA TYR A 114 0.70 6.31 -22.81
C TYR A 114 0.34 5.33 -21.67
N ARG A 115 -0.76 4.60 -21.84
CA ARG A 115 -1.26 3.64 -20.85
C ARG A 115 -1.62 2.35 -21.58
N MET A 116 -1.21 1.22 -21.02
CA MET A 116 -1.80 -0.08 -21.35
C MET A 116 -2.92 -0.41 -20.38
N THR A 117 -3.94 -1.09 -20.87
CA THR A 117 -4.98 -1.68 -20.05
C THR A 117 -4.71 -3.18 -19.94
N ALA A 118 -4.71 -3.69 -18.72
CA ALA A 118 -4.67 -5.12 -18.44
C ALA A 118 -5.95 -5.51 -17.71
N VAL A 119 -6.58 -6.61 -18.16
CA VAL A 119 -7.69 -7.24 -17.44
C VAL A 119 -7.11 -8.37 -16.62
N THR A 120 -7.40 -8.38 -15.32
CA THR A 120 -6.96 -9.42 -14.40
C THR A 120 -8.17 -10.17 -13.87
N CYS A 121 -8.08 -11.49 -13.80
CA CYS A 121 -9.04 -12.33 -13.10
C CYS A 121 -8.32 -13.13 -12.02
N GLY A 122 -8.90 -13.15 -10.81
CA GLY A 122 -8.41 -13.96 -9.70
C GLY A 122 -9.56 -14.72 -9.08
N SER A 123 -9.34 -15.99 -8.75
CA SER A 123 -10.24 -16.80 -7.92
C SER A 123 -9.69 -16.86 -6.49
N HIS A 124 -10.59 -16.92 -5.51
CA HIS A 124 -10.19 -17.19 -4.13
C HIS A 124 -9.77 -18.67 -4.02
N GLN A 125 -8.53 -18.93 -3.59
CA GLN A 125 -8.12 -20.27 -3.15
C GLN A 125 -8.23 -20.32 -1.63
N ALA A 126 -9.13 -21.15 -1.11
CA ALA A 126 -9.10 -21.52 0.29
C ALA A 126 -7.79 -22.28 0.55
N ASN A 127 -7.02 -21.86 1.55
CA ASN A 127 -5.86 -22.62 2.00
C ASN A 127 -6.37 -23.86 2.74
N ASP A 128 -6.30 -25.02 2.10
CA ASP A 128 -6.51 -26.33 2.72
C ASP A 128 -5.33 -26.64 3.67
N ASN A 129 -5.32 -26.02 4.85
CA ASN A 129 -4.37 -26.34 5.92
C ASN A 129 -5.10 -26.40 7.26
N ASP A 130 -6.11 -27.26 7.35
CA ASP A 130 -6.68 -27.73 8.62
C ASP A 130 -7.10 -29.21 8.48
N GLN A 131 -6.12 -30.12 8.51
CA GLN A 131 -6.35 -31.44 9.09
C GLN A 131 -5.40 -31.62 10.27
N ALA A 132 -5.94 -31.28 11.44
CA ALA A 132 -5.38 -31.63 12.72
C ALA A 132 -5.21 -33.15 12.82
N SER A 133 -4.03 -33.54 13.31
CA SER A 133 -3.65 -34.89 13.71
C SER A 133 -4.71 -35.56 14.60
N ASP A 134 -5.35 -36.59 14.07
CA ASP A 134 -6.07 -37.59 14.85
C ASP A 134 -5.04 -38.53 15.50
N ASN A 135 -4.68 -38.23 16.75
CA ASN A 135 -3.83 -39.11 17.55
C ASN A 135 -4.68 -40.24 18.10
N GLY A 136 -4.37 -41.46 17.67
CA GLY A 136 -5.03 -42.70 18.07
C GLY A 136 -5.19 -42.85 19.58
N VAL A 137 -6.40 -43.21 19.97
CA VAL A 137 -6.75 -43.70 21.31
C VAL A 137 -6.00 -45.01 21.54
N GLY A 138 -4.98 -44.99 22.38
CA GLY A 138 -4.34 -46.18 22.92
C GLY A 138 -5.26 -46.82 23.96
N GLU A 139 -5.64 -48.07 23.74
CA GLU A 139 -6.37 -48.90 24.69
C GLU A 139 -5.45 -49.30 25.85
N ASP A 140 -5.70 -48.74 27.03
CA ASP A 140 -5.11 -49.19 28.29
C ASP A 140 -5.88 -50.42 28.81
N HIS A 141 -5.45 -51.63 28.44
CA HIS A 141 -5.91 -52.84 29.11
C HIS A 141 -5.09 -53.12 30.37
N ALA A 142 -5.73 -52.84 31.50
CA ALA A 142 -5.29 -53.07 32.87
C ALA A 142 -4.86 -54.53 33.12
N GLY A 143 -3.69 -54.69 33.74
CA GLY A 143 -3.22 -55.95 34.29
C GLY A 143 -4.06 -56.40 35.47
N ALA A 144 -4.56 -57.64 35.39
CA ALA A 144 -5.14 -58.38 36.50
C ALA A 144 -4.11 -59.41 37.01
N GLY A 145 -3.77 -59.32 38.28
CA GLY A 145 -3.36 -60.44 39.12
C GLY A 145 -4.13 -60.34 40.45
N PRO A 146 -4.08 -61.32 41.37
CA PRO A 146 -3.32 -62.59 41.34
C PRO A 146 -4.17 -63.84 41.68
N CYS A 147 -3.63 -65.02 41.34
CA CYS A 147 -3.59 -66.27 42.13
C CYS A 147 -2.45 -67.13 41.59
#